data_AF-A0A1X6MY84-F1
#
_entry.id   AF-A0A1X6MY84-F1
#
_cell.length_a   1.000
_cell.length_b   1.000
_cell.length_c   1.000
_cell.angle_alpha   90.00
_cell.angle_beta   90.00
_cell.angle_gamma   90.00
#
_symmetry.space_group_name_H-M   'P 1'
#
loop_
_entity.id
_entity.type
_entity.pdbx_description
1 polymer ?
#
loop_
_entity_poly.entity_id
_entity_poly.type
_entity_poly.pdbx_seq_one_letter_code
_entity_poly.pdbx_strand_id
1 'polypeptide(L)'
;MRRDQPTHPVLAALGGAKWFAKRRPTQKADDHAQKGCSTCGMHDMQKPVFRCSQCQWTYYCSRECQRADWKRHKEACRDAFQSRKRVEQLKQENPEEATMAEDWINWRQAANSVDTEALCHALNLQRDPSRGRTHIVFRQAVYTPNDSKSIRKKFQIVNCSVYRIEDVLTDIEDFMDLNEGEGRAYIQELIDELIEGDRTGDGVPILELKLAPGLEIYLGYLMSSRSKLRQITYNSHWRELMNPKSPPGPMPPLKSGAQDAEFRF
;
A
#
# COMPACT_ATOMS: atom_id res chain seq x y z
N MET A 1 -0.74 -26.63 -11.85
CA MET A 1 -1.38 -27.47 -12.90
C MET A 1 -0.88 -28.89 -12.74
N ARG A 2 -1.76 -29.89 -12.77
CA ARG A 2 -1.34 -31.30 -12.86
C ARG A 2 -0.68 -31.50 -14.23
N ARG A 3 0.47 -32.17 -14.29
CA ARG A 3 1.33 -32.25 -15.50
C ARG A 3 0.65 -32.90 -16.72
N ASP A 4 -0.43 -33.65 -16.50
CA ASP A 4 -1.01 -34.53 -17.52
C ASP A 4 -2.43 -34.12 -17.98
N GLN A 5 -2.88 -32.90 -17.67
CA GLN A 5 -4.16 -32.39 -18.18
C GLN A 5 -3.97 -31.63 -19.50
N PRO A 6 -4.79 -31.90 -20.54
CA PRO A 6 -4.76 -31.14 -21.78
C PRO A 6 -5.11 -29.67 -21.53
N THR A 7 -4.44 -28.76 -22.25
CA THR A 7 -4.68 -27.33 -22.15
C THR A 7 -6.14 -27.02 -22.46
N HIS A 8 -6.83 -26.33 -21.55
CA HIS A 8 -8.24 -25.97 -21.72
C HIS A 8 -8.47 -25.21 -23.04
N PRO A 9 -9.51 -25.53 -23.84
CA PRO A 9 -9.72 -24.93 -25.17
C PRO A 9 -9.72 -23.40 -25.17
N VAL A 10 -10.31 -22.78 -24.13
CA VAL A 10 -10.28 -21.32 -23.95
C VAL A 10 -8.85 -20.81 -23.75
N LEU A 11 -8.02 -21.49 -22.95
CA LEU A 11 -6.64 -21.08 -22.73
C LEU A 11 -5.81 -21.22 -24.02
N ALA A 12 -6.04 -22.27 -24.80
CA ALA A 12 -5.41 -22.44 -26.11
C ALA A 12 -5.80 -21.31 -27.07
N ALA A 13 -7.09 -20.98 -27.16
CA ALA A 13 -7.60 -19.88 -27.99
C ALA A 13 -7.05 -18.50 -27.58
N LEU A 14 -6.72 -18.32 -26.30
CA LEU A 14 -6.12 -17.09 -25.77
C LEU A 14 -4.59 -17.02 -25.95
N GLY A 15 -3.94 -18.03 -26.56
CA GLY A 15 -2.49 -18.05 -26.77
C GLY A 15 -1.69 -18.80 -25.69
N GLY A 16 -2.36 -19.68 -24.94
CA GLY A 16 -1.74 -20.55 -23.94
C GLY A 16 -1.29 -19.80 -22.68
N ALA A 17 -0.39 -20.40 -21.91
CA ALA A 17 0.11 -19.83 -20.65
C ALA A 17 0.76 -18.43 -20.82
N LYS A 18 1.26 -18.10 -22.02
CA LYS A 18 1.81 -16.78 -22.36
C LYS A 18 0.78 -15.66 -22.25
N TRP A 19 -0.51 -15.98 -22.35
CA TRP A 19 -1.59 -15.01 -22.16
C TRP A 19 -1.59 -14.42 -20.75
N PHE A 20 -1.34 -15.25 -19.73
CA PHE A 20 -1.25 -14.78 -18.34
C PHE A 20 -0.03 -13.90 -18.11
N ALA A 21 1.09 -14.18 -18.78
CA ALA A 21 2.34 -13.42 -18.62
C ALA A 21 2.24 -11.95 -19.08
N LYS A 22 1.29 -11.62 -19.96
CA LYS A 22 1.12 -10.25 -20.48
C LYS A 22 0.00 -9.46 -19.80
N ARG A 23 -0.79 -10.09 -18.95
CA ARG A 23 -1.98 -9.46 -18.36
C ARG A 23 -1.62 -8.74 -17.07
N ARG A 24 -1.53 -7.41 -17.12
CA ARG A 24 -1.48 -6.59 -15.90
C ARG A 24 -2.86 -6.54 -15.23
N PRO A 25 -2.93 -6.63 -13.89
CA PRO A 25 -4.18 -6.40 -13.17
C PRO A 25 -4.75 -5.02 -13.48
N THR A 26 -6.04 -4.97 -13.79
CA THR A 26 -6.76 -3.71 -14.00
C THR A 26 -7.21 -3.14 -12.66
N GLN A 27 -7.55 -1.85 -12.63
CA GLN A 27 -8.09 -1.22 -11.42
C GLN A 27 -9.29 -1.98 -10.86
N LYS A 28 -10.26 -2.25 -11.73
CA LYS A 28 -11.46 -3.03 -11.39
C LYS A 28 -11.11 -4.41 -10.80
N ALA A 29 -10.12 -5.12 -11.35
CA ALA A 29 -9.76 -6.45 -10.86
C ALA A 29 -9.20 -6.41 -9.43
N ASP A 30 -8.31 -5.45 -9.14
CA ASP A 30 -7.77 -5.31 -7.77
C ASP A 30 -8.84 -4.79 -6.80
N ASP A 31 -9.72 -3.87 -7.23
CA ASP A 31 -10.82 -3.38 -6.39
C ASP A 31 -11.76 -4.53 -5.98
N HIS A 32 -12.06 -5.45 -6.91
CA HIS A 32 -12.81 -6.67 -6.59
C HIS A 32 -12.03 -7.60 -5.67
N ALA A 33 -10.72 -7.76 -5.89
CA ALA A 33 -9.88 -8.62 -5.06
C ALA A 33 -9.75 -8.11 -3.61
N GLN A 34 -9.77 -6.79 -3.40
CA GLN A 34 -9.70 -6.18 -2.06
C GLN A 34 -11.06 -6.07 -1.35
N LYS A 35 -12.17 -6.37 -2.05
CA LYS A 35 -13.52 -6.32 -1.48
C LYS A 35 -13.83 -7.56 -0.63
N GLY A 36 -13.19 -7.64 0.54
CA GLY A 36 -13.36 -8.72 1.50
C GLY A 36 -13.41 -8.21 2.94
N CYS A 37 -14.04 -8.99 3.82
CA CYS A 37 -14.17 -8.63 5.22
C CYS A 37 -12.81 -8.59 5.91
N SER A 38 -12.44 -7.45 6.50
CA SER A 38 -11.15 -7.27 7.19
C SER A 38 -10.99 -8.14 8.45
N THR A 39 -12.11 -8.64 8.97
CA THR A 39 -12.14 -9.63 10.05
C THR A 39 -12.03 -11.03 9.48
N CYS A 40 -13.06 -11.59 8.84
CA CYS A 40 -13.09 -13.01 8.49
C CYS A 40 -12.47 -13.39 7.14
N GLY A 41 -12.07 -12.42 6.32
CA GLY A 41 -11.50 -12.64 4.99
C GLY A 41 -12.49 -13.07 3.90
N MET A 42 -13.78 -13.27 4.23
CA MET A 42 -14.79 -13.61 3.22
C MET A 42 -14.95 -12.47 2.23
N HIS A 43 -14.86 -12.78 0.93
CA HIS A 43 -15.06 -11.82 -0.15
C HIS A 43 -16.55 -11.61 -0.44
N ASP A 44 -16.86 -10.48 -1.08
CA ASP A 44 -18.23 -10.08 -1.45
C ASP A 44 -18.99 -11.16 -2.25
N MET A 45 -18.27 -11.96 -3.05
CA MET A 45 -18.85 -13.09 -3.81
C MET A 45 -19.31 -14.26 -2.91
N GLN A 46 -18.72 -14.40 -1.72
CA GLN A 46 -19.04 -15.45 -0.76
C GLN A 46 -20.07 -14.96 0.26
N LYS A 47 -19.94 -13.71 0.70
CA LYS A 47 -20.84 -13.08 1.66
C LYS A 47 -20.86 -11.57 1.40
N PRO A 48 -22.04 -10.92 1.27
CA PRO A 48 -22.11 -9.49 1.08
C PRO A 48 -21.34 -8.73 2.15
N VAL A 49 -20.57 -7.72 1.73
CA VAL A 49 -19.81 -6.84 2.64
C VAL A 49 -20.29 -5.40 2.55
N PHE A 50 -20.22 -4.69 3.66
CA PHE A 50 -20.49 -3.25 3.76
C PHE A 50 -19.24 -2.50 4.23
N ARG A 51 -19.13 -1.21 3.88
CA ARG A 51 -18.04 -0.35 4.35
C ARG A 51 -18.33 0.17 5.75
N CYS A 52 -17.29 0.36 6.54
CA CYS A 52 -17.37 1.14 7.77
C CYS A 52 -17.98 2.52 7.47
N SER A 53 -19.05 2.88 8.19
CA SER A 53 -19.79 4.12 7.93
C SER A 53 -18.96 5.38 8.17
N GLN A 54 -17.96 5.30 9.05
CA GLN A 54 -17.11 6.42 9.43
C GLN A 54 -15.97 6.64 8.42
N CYS A 55 -15.07 5.68 8.26
CA CYS A 55 -13.91 5.84 7.38
C CYS A 55 -14.20 5.60 5.90
N GLN A 56 -15.21 4.78 5.55
CA GLN A 56 -15.57 4.38 4.18
C GLN A 56 -14.51 3.57 3.40
N TRP A 57 -13.48 3.04 4.08
CA TRP A 57 -12.38 2.29 3.45
C TRP A 57 -12.38 0.79 3.78
N THR A 58 -12.69 0.43 5.03
CA THR A 58 -12.62 -0.95 5.52
C THR A 58 -13.96 -1.67 5.34
N TYR A 59 -13.93 -2.94 4.92
CA TYR A 59 -15.13 -3.74 4.67
C TYR A 59 -15.38 -4.77 5.78
N TYR A 60 -16.66 -4.98 6.09
CA TYR A 60 -17.11 -5.99 7.04
C TYR A 60 -18.33 -6.74 6.49
N CYS A 61 -18.43 -8.03 6.81
CA CYS A 61 -19.61 -8.83 6.44
C CYS A 61 -20.71 -8.82 7.53
N SER A 62 -20.42 -8.29 8.72
CA SER A 62 -21.37 -8.18 9.83
C SER A 62 -20.89 -7.17 10.88
N ARG A 63 -21.78 -6.71 11.77
CA ARG A 63 -21.42 -5.80 12.88
C ARG A 63 -20.51 -6.48 13.90
N GLU A 64 -20.65 -7.79 14.08
CA GLU A 64 -19.79 -8.61 14.95
C GLU A 64 -18.36 -8.60 14.43
N CYS A 65 -18.18 -8.76 13.11
CA CYS A 65 -16.86 -8.65 12.48
C CYS A 65 -16.27 -7.25 12.70
N GLN A 66 -17.05 -6.19 12.45
CA GLN A 66 -16.61 -4.82 12.69
C GLN A 66 -16.17 -4.57 14.15
N ARG A 67 -16.93 -5.07 15.13
CA ARG A 67 -16.59 -4.94 16.56
C ARG A 67 -15.33 -5.71 16.93
N ALA A 68 -15.16 -6.91 16.39
CA ALA A 68 -13.98 -7.74 16.66
C ALA A 68 -12.69 -7.13 16.08
N ASP A 69 -12.79 -6.37 14.98
CA ASP A 69 -11.66 -5.67 14.39
C ASP A 69 -11.40 -4.28 15.00
N TRP A 70 -12.26 -3.82 15.91
CA TRP A 70 -12.24 -2.42 16.36
C TRP A 70 -10.93 -2.00 16.99
N LYS A 71 -10.27 -2.88 17.78
CA LYS A 71 -8.98 -2.56 18.42
C LYS A 71 -7.95 -2.10 17.38
N ARG A 72 -7.77 -2.88 16.31
CA ARG A 72 -6.85 -2.61 15.19
C ARG A 72 -7.35 -1.51 14.25
N HIS A 73 -8.66 -1.44 14.02
CA HIS A 73 -9.22 -0.50 13.04
C HIS A 73 -9.31 0.93 13.56
N LYS A 74 -9.45 1.13 14.87
CA LYS A 74 -9.88 2.41 15.48
C LYS A 74 -9.04 3.61 15.05
N GLU A 75 -7.71 3.47 15.07
CA GLU A 75 -6.79 4.58 14.75
C GLU A 75 -6.86 4.93 13.27
N ALA A 76 -6.64 3.96 12.39
CA ALA A 76 -6.80 4.13 10.95
C ALA A 76 -8.21 4.64 10.56
N CYS A 77 -9.25 4.26 11.32
CA CYS A 77 -10.61 4.76 11.12
C CYS A 77 -10.72 6.26 11.45
N ARG A 78 -10.14 6.68 12.58
CA ARG A 78 -10.11 8.06 13.04
C ARG A 78 -9.35 8.92 12.04
N ASP A 79 -8.17 8.48 11.60
CA ASP A 79 -7.32 9.24 10.68
C ASP A 79 -8.03 9.45 9.35
N ALA A 80 -8.55 8.38 8.75
CA ALA A 80 -9.31 8.47 7.52
C ALA A 80 -10.57 9.36 7.65
N PHE A 81 -11.21 9.35 8.82
CA PHE A 81 -12.34 10.25 9.10
C PHE A 81 -11.90 11.71 9.20
N GLN A 82 -10.78 12.01 9.85
CA GLN A 82 -10.25 13.37 9.93
C GLN A 82 -9.81 13.88 8.56
N SER A 83 -9.10 13.08 7.75
CA SER A 83 -8.69 13.49 6.40
C SER A 83 -9.91 13.82 5.54
N ARG A 84 -10.99 13.01 5.62
CA ARG A 84 -12.24 13.31 4.91
C ARG A 84 -12.94 14.57 5.42
N LYS A 85 -12.97 14.78 6.75
CA LYS A 85 -13.53 16.00 7.34
C LYS A 85 -12.77 17.25 6.86
N ARG A 86 -11.44 17.17 6.77
CA ARG A 86 -10.59 18.23 6.22
C ARG A 86 -10.92 18.53 4.76
N VAL A 87 -11.13 17.51 3.94
CA VAL A 87 -11.59 17.69 2.55
C VAL A 87 -12.92 18.45 2.49
N GLU A 88 -13.90 18.11 3.33
CA GLU A 88 -15.19 18.81 3.35
C GLU A 88 -15.07 20.28 3.78
N GLN A 89 -14.12 20.60 4.67
CA GLN A 89 -13.80 21.99 5.02
C GLN A 89 -13.16 22.72 3.84
N LEU A 90 -12.15 22.12 3.21
CA LEU A 90 -11.47 22.69 2.03
C LEU A 90 -12.43 22.93 0.87
N LYS A 91 -13.48 22.12 0.68
CA LYS A 91 -14.50 22.36 -0.37
C LYS A 91 -15.14 23.75 -0.27
N GLN A 92 -15.21 24.33 0.93
CA GLN A 92 -15.77 25.66 1.17
C GLN A 92 -14.73 26.78 0.99
N GLU A 93 -13.46 26.50 1.29
CA GLU A 93 -12.38 27.49 1.34
C GLU A 93 -11.59 27.56 0.03
N ASN A 94 -11.16 26.40 -0.48
CA ASN A 94 -10.37 26.24 -1.68
C ASN A 94 -10.72 24.92 -2.41
N PRO A 95 -11.63 24.96 -3.40
CA PRO A 95 -12.07 23.76 -4.14
C PRO A 95 -10.96 23.01 -4.88
N GLU A 96 -9.90 23.70 -5.32
CA GLU A 96 -8.77 23.06 -6.02
C GLU A 96 -7.93 22.21 -5.05
N GLU A 97 -7.60 22.76 -3.88
CA GLU A 97 -6.94 22.02 -2.81
C GLU A 97 -7.82 20.89 -2.28
N ALA A 98 -9.13 21.10 -2.18
CA ALA A 98 -10.08 20.06 -1.79
C ALA A 98 -10.06 18.88 -2.77
N THR A 99 -10.00 19.18 -4.07
CA THR A 99 -9.90 18.15 -5.13
C THR A 99 -8.59 17.40 -5.02
N MET A 100 -7.46 18.10 -4.84
CA MET A 100 -6.16 17.46 -4.67
C MET A 100 -6.10 16.58 -3.41
N ALA A 101 -6.67 17.04 -2.30
CA ALA A 101 -6.74 16.27 -1.05
C ALA A 101 -7.68 15.05 -1.16
N GLU A 102 -8.81 15.17 -1.87
CA GLU A 102 -9.71 14.06 -2.15
C GLU A 102 -9.03 13.01 -3.06
N ASP A 103 -8.37 13.45 -4.14
CA ASP A 103 -7.59 12.58 -5.00
C ASP A 103 -6.44 11.92 -4.22
N TRP A 104 -5.79 12.61 -3.28
CA TRP A 104 -4.72 12.04 -2.44
C TRP A 104 -5.22 10.89 -1.56
N ILE A 105 -6.35 11.09 -0.86
CA ILE A 105 -6.95 10.05 -0.01
C ILE A 105 -7.35 8.85 -0.87
N ASN A 106 -7.98 9.09 -2.02
CA ASN A 106 -8.43 8.02 -2.90
C ASN A 106 -7.25 7.27 -3.55
N TRP A 107 -6.18 7.97 -3.95
CA TRP A 107 -4.99 7.38 -4.57
C TRP A 107 -4.17 6.57 -3.55
N ARG A 108 -3.91 7.11 -2.35
CA ARG A 108 -3.08 6.44 -1.34
C ARG A 108 -3.71 5.16 -0.80
N GLN A 109 -5.05 5.07 -0.83
CA GLN A 109 -5.84 3.91 -0.42
C GLN A 109 -6.24 2.98 -1.58
N ALA A 110 -6.00 3.36 -2.83
CA ALA A 110 -6.38 2.54 -3.97
C ALA A 110 -5.58 1.24 -3.98
N ALA A 111 -6.29 0.11 -4.07
CA ALA A 111 -5.67 -1.17 -4.34
C ALA A 111 -4.80 -1.05 -5.59
N ASN A 112 -3.56 -1.57 -5.58
CA ASN A 112 -2.69 -1.59 -6.75
C ASN A 112 -1.65 -2.72 -6.62
N SER A 113 -1.98 -3.89 -7.15
CA SER A 113 -1.14 -5.09 -6.98
C SER A 113 0.24 -4.98 -7.66
N VAL A 114 0.34 -4.19 -8.75
CA VAL A 114 1.62 -3.89 -9.41
C VAL A 114 2.51 -3.03 -8.53
N ASP A 115 1.91 -2.09 -7.80
CA ASP A 115 2.63 -1.23 -6.86
C ASP A 115 3.10 -2.02 -5.63
N THR A 116 2.25 -2.90 -5.10
CA THR A 116 2.64 -3.85 -4.04
C THR A 116 3.81 -4.74 -4.47
N GLU A 117 3.83 -5.21 -5.71
CA GLU A 117 4.95 -5.98 -6.26
C GLU A 117 6.23 -5.15 -6.35
N ALA A 118 6.13 -3.89 -6.81
CA ALA A 118 7.25 -2.96 -6.83
C ALA A 118 7.88 -2.78 -5.43
N LEU A 119 7.04 -2.63 -4.40
CA LEU A 119 7.51 -2.51 -3.01
C LEU A 119 8.13 -3.80 -2.47
N CYS A 120 7.62 -4.98 -2.88
CA CYS A 120 8.27 -6.26 -2.55
C CYS A 120 9.70 -6.33 -3.11
N HIS A 121 9.92 -5.81 -4.32
CA HIS A 121 11.26 -5.73 -4.92
C HIS A 121 12.13 -4.67 -4.27
N ALA A 122 11.61 -3.47 -3.99
CA ALA A 122 12.35 -2.41 -3.30
C ALA A 122 12.93 -2.93 -1.97
N LEU A 123 12.10 -3.58 -1.17
CA LEU A 123 12.50 -4.20 0.10
C LEU A 123 13.22 -5.55 -0.07
N ASN A 124 13.35 -6.07 -1.29
CA ASN A 124 13.97 -7.36 -1.61
C ASN A 124 13.43 -8.52 -0.72
N LEU A 125 12.12 -8.51 -0.48
CA LEU A 125 11.46 -9.45 0.45
C LEU A 125 11.54 -10.90 -0.01
N GLN A 126 11.78 -11.12 -1.30
CA GLN A 126 12.01 -12.44 -1.87
C GLN A 126 13.27 -13.10 -1.28
N ARG A 127 14.31 -12.29 -1.04
CA ARG A 127 15.57 -12.73 -0.43
C ARG A 127 15.45 -12.76 1.09
N ASP A 128 14.92 -11.69 1.67
CA ASP A 128 14.80 -11.54 3.12
C ASP A 128 13.44 -10.94 3.53
N PRO A 129 12.46 -11.80 3.86
CA PRO A 129 11.16 -11.35 4.36
C PRO A 129 11.21 -10.60 5.69
N SER A 130 12.31 -10.69 6.46
CA SER A 130 12.45 -9.96 7.72
C SER A 130 12.52 -8.45 7.50
N ARG A 131 12.93 -8.01 6.30
CA ARG A 131 12.94 -6.60 5.91
C ARG A 131 11.59 -5.93 5.98
N GLY A 132 10.49 -6.68 5.88
CA GLY A 132 9.15 -6.15 6.12
C GLY A 132 8.92 -5.60 7.53
N ARG A 133 9.76 -5.99 8.51
CA ARG A 133 9.69 -5.55 9.91
C ARG A 133 10.84 -4.60 10.31
N THR A 134 11.87 -4.48 9.49
CA THR A 134 13.10 -3.74 9.82
C THR A 134 13.35 -2.56 8.88
N HIS A 135 12.59 -2.48 7.78
CA HIS A 135 12.75 -1.46 6.75
C HIS A 135 11.41 -0.81 6.39
N ILE A 136 11.49 0.42 5.90
CA ILE A 136 10.36 1.23 5.43
C ILE A 136 10.71 1.86 4.08
N VAL A 137 9.72 2.01 3.20
CA VAL A 137 9.90 2.68 1.89
C VAL A 137 9.39 4.11 1.98
N PHE A 138 10.24 5.11 1.73
CA PHE A 138 9.78 6.49 1.60
C PHE A 138 9.52 6.81 0.13
N ARG A 139 8.42 7.51 -0.15
CA ARG A 139 7.95 7.80 -1.49
C ARG A 139 7.47 9.23 -1.58
N GLN A 140 8.12 10.02 -2.44
CA GLN A 140 7.66 11.36 -2.77
C GLN A 140 6.85 11.32 -4.05
N ALA A 141 5.67 11.94 -4.02
CA ALA A 141 4.75 12.02 -5.14
C ALA A 141 4.51 13.47 -5.56
N VAL A 142 4.16 13.64 -6.83
CA VAL A 142 3.65 14.89 -7.39
C VAL A 142 2.25 14.68 -7.95
N TYR A 143 1.40 15.70 -7.81
CA TYR A 143 0.01 15.64 -8.26
C TYR A 143 -0.06 15.83 -9.79
N THR A 144 -0.71 14.89 -10.48
CA THR A 144 -0.84 14.81 -11.94
C THR A 144 -2.32 14.67 -12.32
N PRO A 145 -3.18 15.66 -12.02
CA PRO A 145 -4.64 15.53 -12.14
C PRO A 145 -5.15 15.25 -13.55
N ASN A 146 -4.38 15.66 -14.55
CA ASN A 146 -4.78 15.70 -15.96
C ASN A 146 -4.21 14.54 -16.80
N ASP A 147 -3.31 13.73 -16.24
CA ASP A 147 -2.66 12.63 -16.97
C ASP A 147 -3.62 11.46 -17.25
N SER A 148 -4.59 11.26 -16.37
CA SER A 148 -5.55 10.16 -16.49
C SER A 148 -6.80 10.38 -15.65
N LYS A 149 -7.90 9.75 -16.09
CA LYS A 149 -9.11 9.59 -15.26
C LYS A 149 -8.97 8.50 -14.19
N SER A 150 -7.99 7.60 -14.32
CA SER A 150 -7.77 6.56 -13.30
C SER A 150 -7.15 7.18 -12.06
N ILE A 151 -7.73 6.91 -10.89
CA ILE A 151 -7.22 7.40 -9.62
C ILE A 151 -5.75 7.04 -9.44
N ARG A 152 -5.32 5.84 -9.85
CA ARG A 152 -3.93 5.32 -9.75
C ARG A 152 -2.88 6.18 -10.46
N LYS A 153 -3.31 7.10 -11.30
CA LYS A 153 -2.47 7.97 -12.13
C LYS A 153 -2.66 9.46 -11.83
N LYS A 154 -3.40 9.78 -10.75
CA LYS A 154 -3.54 11.14 -10.21
C LYS A 154 -2.30 11.62 -9.47
N PHE A 155 -1.44 10.70 -9.06
CA PHE A 155 -0.13 11.03 -8.51
C PHE A 155 0.94 10.18 -9.19
N GLN A 156 2.10 10.80 -9.38
CA GLN A 156 3.30 10.15 -9.88
C GLN A 156 4.36 10.13 -8.78
N ILE A 157 4.91 8.95 -8.47
CA ILE A 157 6.04 8.84 -7.55
C ILE A 157 7.31 9.33 -8.25
N VAL A 158 7.92 10.41 -7.78
CA VAL A 158 9.13 10.98 -8.37
C VAL A 158 10.40 10.53 -7.64
N ASN A 159 10.30 10.18 -6.36
CA ASN A 159 11.41 9.66 -5.57
C ASN A 159 10.97 8.45 -4.74
N CYS A 160 11.84 7.45 -4.61
CA CYS A 160 11.60 6.24 -3.84
C CYS A 160 12.91 5.63 -3.35
N SER A 161 13.04 5.54 -2.03
CA SER A 161 14.20 4.95 -1.34
C SER A 161 13.76 4.05 -0.20
N VAL A 162 14.62 3.12 0.17
CA VAL A 162 14.39 2.18 1.28
C VAL A 162 15.28 2.59 2.43
N TYR A 163 14.75 2.55 3.65
CA TYR A 163 15.51 2.87 4.86
C TYR A 163 15.35 1.76 5.88
N ARG A 164 16.38 1.55 6.72
CA ARG A 164 16.18 0.82 7.98
C ARG A 164 15.36 1.73 8.89
N ILE A 165 14.32 1.17 9.53
CA ILE A 165 13.42 1.94 10.41
C ILE A 165 14.23 2.66 11.50
N GLU A 166 15.19 1.95 12.09
CA GLU A 166 16.12 2.44 13.10
C GLU A 166 16.89 3.71 12.71
N ASP A 167 17.24 3.83 11.44
CA ASP A 167 18.07 4.92 10.94
C ASP A 167 17.24 6.19 10.65
N VAL A 168 15.90 6.08 10.59
CA VAL A 168 14.98 7.16 10.20
C VAL A 168 13.91 7.47 11.26
N LEU A 169 14.09 7.01 12.51
CA LEU A 169 13.10 7.24 13.58
C LEU A 169 12.81 8.73 13.79
N THR A 170 13.83 9.58 13.81
CA THR A 170 13.66 11.04 13.98
C THR A 170 12.97 11.68 12.77
N ASP A 171 13.19 11.18 11.55
CA ASP A 171 12.45 11.68 10.38
C ASP A 171 10.99 11.25 10.45
N ILE A 172 10.70 10.03 10.92
CA ILE A 172 9.32 9.55 11.12
C ILE A 172 8.62 10.40 12.18
N GLU A 173 9.28 10.69 13.31
CA GLU A 173 8.74 11.57 14.35
C GLU A 173 8.41 12.95 13.81
N ASP A 174 9.34 13.58 13.07
CA ASP A 174 9.13 14.88 12.44
C ASP A 174 7.97 14.84 11.41
N PHE A 175 7.89 13.78 10.59
CA PHE A 175 6.88 13.66 9.55
C PHE A 175 5.48 13.31 10.06
N MET A 176 5.41 12.57 11.17
CA MET A 176 4.16 12.10 11.75
C MET A 176 3.72 12.95 12.96
N ASP A 177 4.44 14.03 13.27
CA ASP A 177 4.17 14.94 14.40
C ASP A 177 4.12 14.18 15.74
N LEU A 178 5.09 13.30 15.96
CA LEU A 178 5.23 12.52 17.19
C LEU A 178 6.17 13.23 18.18
N ASN A 179 6.07 12.91 19.48
CA ASN A 179 7.05 13.41 20.42
C ASN A 179 8.40 12.72 20.22
N GLU A 180 9.47 13.42 20.59
CA GLU A 180 10.84 12.90 20.52
C GLU A 180 10.96 11.55 21.26
N GLY A 181 11.45 10.53 20.55
CA GLY A 181 11.65 9.18 21.07
C GLY A 181 10.44 8.24 20.95
N GLU A 182 9.27 8.71 20.51
CA GLU A 182 8.08 7.88 20.35
C GLU A 182 8.09 7.03 19.07
N GLY A 183 8.90 7.38 18.06
CA GLY A 183 8.85 6.78 16.74
C GLY A 183 9.06 5.27 16.73
N ARG A 184 9.93 4.75 17.61
CA ARG A 184 10.17 3.31 17.73
C ARG A 184 8.92 2.57 18.20
N ALA A 185 8.33 3.03 19.31
CA ALA A 185 7.16 2.38 19.88
C ALA A 185 5.99 2.45 18.90
N TYR A 186 5.79 3.61 18.28
CA TYR A 186 4.77 3.83 17.27
C TYR A 186 4.85 2.85 16.09
N ILE A 187 6.04 2.67 15.49
CA ILE A 187 6.21 1.73 14.39
C ILE A 187 6.11 0.26 14.84
N GLN A 188 6.62 -0.06 16.04
CA GLN A 188 6.55 -1.42 16.58
C GLN A 188 5.10 -1.83 16.84
N GLU A 189 4.29 -0.97 17.46
CA GLU A 189 2.86 -1.19 17.69
C GLU A 189 2.12 -1.42 16.37
N LEU A 190 2.39 -0.59 15.35
CA LEU A 190 1.84 -0.78 14.01
C LEU A 190 2.20 -2.16 13.43
N ILE A 191 3.46 -2.58 13.50
CA ILE A 191 3.89 -3.90 13.00
C ILE A 191 3.21 -5.03 13.76
N ASP A 192 3.10 -4.93 15.08
CA ASP A 192 2.50 -5.95 15.93
C ASP A 192 1.02 -6.11 15.61
N GLU A 193 0.27 -5.02 15.45
CA GLU A 193 -1.14 -5.07 15.05
C GLU A 193 -1.37 -5.72 13.67
N LEU A 194 -0.45 -5.50 12.72
CA LEU A 194 -0.51 -6.13 11.40
C LEU A 194 -0.28 -7.63 11.49
N ILE A 195 0.65 -8.06 12.34
CA ILE A 195 0.98 -9.47 12.53
C ILE A 195 -0.13 -10.19 13.31
N GLU A 196 -0.61 -9.61 14.41
CA GLU A 196 -1.75 -10.15 15.18
C GLU A 196 -3.00 -10.27 14.32
N GLY A 197 -3.18 -9.35 13.36
CA GLY A 197 -4.28 -9.34 12.42
C GLY A 197 -4.17 -10.35 11.27
N ASP A 198 -2.99 -10.95 11.04
CA ASP A 198 -2.78 -11.93 9.97
C ASP A 198 -3.22 -13.33 10.39
N ARG A 199 -4.35 -13.76 9.83
CA ARG A 199 -4.90 -15.09 10.09
C ARG A 199 -4.21 -16.21 9.31
N THR A 200 -3.43 -15.85 8.29
CA THR A 200 -2.76 -16.84 7.46
C THR A 200 -1.46 -17.32 8.10
N GLY A 201 -0.85 -16.51 8.97
CA GLY A 201 0.50 -16.70 9.48
C GLY A 201 1.58 -16.59 8.40
N ASP A 202 1.19 -16.25 7.17
CA ASP A 202 2.06 -16.16 5.99
C ASP A 202 2.37 -14.70 5.63
N GLY A 203 1.82 -13.75 6.37
CA GLY A 203 1.89 -12.32 6.14
C GLY A 203 3.30 -11.75 6.29
N VAL A 204 3.65 -10.88 5.35
CA VAL A 204 4.85 -10.04 5.40
C VAL A 204 4.40 -8.59 5.24
N PRO A 205 4.54 -7.76 6.30
CA PRO A 205 4.17 -6.36 6.23
C PRO A 205 5.11 -5.60 5.31
N ILE A 206 4.58 -4.55 4.69
CA ILE A 206 5.29 -3.57 3.88
C ILE A 206 4.87 -2.21 4.42
N LEU A 207 5.79 -1.49 5.06
CA LEU A 207 5.55 -0.13 5.52
C LEU A 207 6.02 0.87 4.46
N GLU A 208 5.23 1.91 4.25
CA GLU A 208 5.59 3.02 3.37
C GLU A 208 5.19 4.37 3.95
N LEU A 209 6.03 5.39 3.76
CA LEU A 209 5.72 6.78 4.07
C LEU A 209 5.58 7.54 2.75
N LYS A 210 4.39 8.09 2.51
CA LYS A 210 4.03 8.83 1.30
C LYS A 210 3.99 10.32 1.60
N LEU A 211 4.76 11.09 0.83
CA LEU A 211 4.79 12.54 0.89
C LEU A 211 4.33 13.12 -0.45
N ALA A 212 3.56 14.20 -0.40
CA ALA A 212 3.27 15.01 -1.56
C ALA A 212 3.17 16.49 -1.12
N PRO A 213 3.72 17.45 -1.89
CA PRO A 213 3.65 18.86 -1.51
C PRO A 213 2.21 19.33 -1.26
N GLY A 214 1.99 20.03 -0.15
CA GLY A 214 0.68 20.57 0.23
C GLY A 214 -0.33 19.52 0.73
N LEU A 215 0.09 18.27 0.94
CA LEU A 215 -0.79 17.18 1.37
C LEU A 215 -0.34 16.57 2.69
N GLU A 216 -1.30 15.99 3.41
CA GLU A 216 -1.06 15.22 4.63
C GLU A 216 -0.11 14.05 4.34
N ILE A 217 0.97 13.97 5.11
CA ILE A 217 1.90 12.83 5.08
C ILE A 217 1.14 11.57 5.52
N TYR A 218 1.39 10.47 4.82
CA TYR A 218 0.67 9.23 5.08
C TYR A 218 1.64 8.08 5.32
N LEU A 219 1.65 7.58 6.56
CA LEU A 219 2.21 6.27 6.88
C LEU A 219 1.19 5.20 6.52
N GLY A 220 1.48 4.47 5.46
CA GLY A 220 0.66 3.37 4.97
C GLY A 220 1.32 2.02 5.23
N TYR A 221 0.50 0.98 5.16
CA TYR A 221 0.97 -0.39 5.15
C TYR A 221 0.25 -1.23 4.11
N LEU A 222 0.91 -2.29 3.67
CA LEU A 222 0.36 -3.33 2.81
C LEU A 222 0.82 -4.70 3.35
N MET A 223 0.08 -5.75 2.99
CA MET A 223 0.47 -7.12 3.31
C MET A 223 0.80 -7.88 2.03
N SER A 224 1.98 -8.48 1.98
CA SER A 224 2.31 -9.56 1.05
C SER A 224 2.28 -10.89 1.80
N SER A 225 2.55 -12.00 1.11
CA SER A 225 2.65 -13.31 1.74
C SER A 225 3.93 -14.04 1.35
N ARG A 226 4.52 -14.85 2.24
CA ARG A 226 5.74 -15.60 1.90
C ARG A 226 5.49 -16.55 0.73
N SER A 227 4.28 -17.11 0.62
CA SER A 227 3.88 -17.93 -0.53
C SER A 227 3.96 -17.16 -1.84
N LYS A 228 3.51 -15.89 -1.88
CA LYS A 228 3.64 -15.02 -3.04
C LYS A 228 5.10 -14.66 -3.31
N LEU A 229 5.85 -14.31 -2.26
CA LEU A 229 7.27 -13.92 -2.38
C LEU A 229 8.15 -15.03 -2.97
N ARG A 230 7.85 -16.31 -2.69
CA ARG A 230 8.55 -17.46 -3.29
C ARG A 230 8.29 -17.65 -4.78
N GLN A 231 7.22 -17.05 -5.33
CA GLN A 231 6.83 -17.19 -6.73
C GLN A 231 7.32 -16.05 -7.62
N ILE A 232 7.81 -14.95 -7.01
CA ILE A 232 8.29 -13.79 -7.74
C ILE A 232 9.82 -13.75 -7.69
N THR A 233 10.45 -13.56 -8.84
CA THR A 233 11.91 -13.37 -8.94
C THR A 233 12.23 -11.89 -8.79
N TYR A 234 13.32 -11.54 -8.09
CA TYR A 234 13.74 -10.15 -7.96
C TYR A 234 13.88 -9.47 -9.33
N ASN A 235 13.25 -8.31 -9.49
CA ASN A 235 13.33 -7.46 -10.67
C ASN A 235 14.18 -6.24 -10.36
N SER A 236 15.39 -6.12 -10.93
CA SER A 236 16.26 -4.95 -10.73
C SER A 236 15.71 -3.66 -11.33
N HIS A 237 14.72 -3.75 -12.22
CA HIS A 237 14.04 -2.62 -12.86
C HIS A 237 12.66 -2.36 -12.21
N TRP A 238 12.46 -2.75 -10.96
CA TRP A 238 11.16 -2.64 -10.27
C TRP A 238 10.61 -1.21 -10.23
N ARG A 239 11.46 -0.18 -10.32
CA ARG A 239 11.03 1.23 -10.41
C ARG A 239 10.15 1.50 -11.65
N GLU A 240 10.35 0.76 -12.74
CA GLU A 240 9.51 0.82 -13.94
C GLU A 240 8.10 0.23 -13.70
N LEU A 241 7.92 -0.60 -12.67
CA LEU A 241 6.60 -1.09 -12.28
C LEU A 241 5.74 0.04 -11.70
N MET A 242 6.35 0.96 -10.95
CA MET A 242 5.67 2.15 -10.42
C MET A 242 5.33 3.11 -11.57
N ASN A 243 6.35 3.53 -12.33
CA ASN A 243 6.22 4.46 -13.44
C ASN A 243 6.99 3.97 -14.67
N PRO A 244 6.32 3.34 -15.65
CA PRO A 244 7.00 2.74 -16.80
C PRO A 244 7.78 3.73 -17.68
N LYS A 245 7.35 5.00 -17.75
CA LYS A 245 7.97 6.01 -18.62
C LYS A 245 8.99 6.90 -17.90
N SER A 246 8.88 6.99 -16.58
CA SER A 246 9.68 7.90 -15.76
C SER A 246 9.87 7.27 -14.37
N PRO A 247 10.74 6.25 -14.27
CA PRO A 247 11.00 5.57 -13.00
C PRO A 247 11.48 6.57 -11.93
N PRO A 248 11.05 6.44 -10.65
CA PRO A 248 11.44 7.36 -9.60
C PRO A 248 12.95 7.33 -9.32
N GLY A 249 13.52 8.50 -9.00
CA GLY A 249 14.88 8.62 -8.48
C GLY A 249 14.99 8.23 -7.00
N PRO A 250 16.17 8.35 -6.38
CA PRO A 250 16.31 8.22 -4.94
C PRO A 250 15.66 9.41 -4.21
N MET A 251 15.29 9.23 -2.95
CA MET A 251 14.86 10.34 -2.09
C MET A 251 15.97 11.39 -1.92
N PRO A 252 15.61 12.68 -1.79
CA PRO A 252 16.55 13.70 -1.32
C PRO A 252 17.13 13.33 0.06
N PRO A 253 18.30 13.88 0.45
CA PRO A 253 18.87 13.65 1.77
C PRO A 253 17.88 13.95 2.90
N LEU A 254 17.76 13.02 3.84
CA LEU A 254 16.94 13.15 5.04
C LEU A 254 17.68 13.93 6.15
N LYS A 255 16.95 14.45 7.12
CA LYS A 255 17.52 15.21 8.26
C LYS A 255 18.39 14.32 9.13
N SER A 256 18.01 13.05 9.31
CA SER A 256 18.84 12.03 9.98
C SER A 256 20.18 11.75 9.28
N GLY A 257 20.33 12.10 8.00
CA GLY A 257 21.46 11.66 7.18
C GLY A 257 21.41 10.16 6.82
N ALA A 258 20.30 9.47 7.08
CA ALA A 258 20.12 8.07 6.73
C ALA A 258 20.33 7.84 5.23
N GLN A 259 20.98 6.73 4.90
CA GLN A 259 21.32 6.38 3.53
C GLN A 259 20.38 5.30 3.00
N ASP A 260 20.19 5.28 1.68
CA ASP A 260 19.39 4.25 1.01
C ASP A 260 19.94 2.85 1.33
N ALA A 261 19.05 2.01 1.85
CA ALA A 261 19.29 0.67 2.32
C ALA A 261 18.78 -0.40 1.35
N GLU A 262 18.32 -0.06 0.13
CA GLU A 262 17.80 -1.03 -0.86
C GLU A 262 18.69 -2.28 -0.98
N PHE A 263 20.01 -2.07 -1.06
CA PHE A 263 21.04 -3.10 -1.24
C PHE A 263 21.92 -3.37 0.00
N ARG A 264 21.49 -2.91 1.19
CA ARG A 264 22.18 -3.19 2.46
C ARG A 264 21.47 -4.37 3.13
N PHE A 265 22.17 -5.50 3.23
CA PHE A 265 21.66 -6.77 3.76
C PHE A 265 22.46 -7.21 4.98
#